data_AF-A0A524B536-F1
#
_entry.id   AF-A0A524B536-F1
#
_cell.length_a   1.000
_cell.length_b   1.000
_cell.length_c   1.000
_cell.angle_alpha   90.00
_cell.angle_beta   90.00
_cell.angle_gamma   90.00
#
_symmetry.space_group_name_H-M   'P 1'
#
loop_
_entity.id
_entity.type
_entity.pdbx_description
1 polymer ?
#
loop_
_entity_poly.entity_id
_entity_poly.type
_entity_poly.pdbx_seq_one_letter_code
_entity_poly.pdbx_strand_id
1 'polypeptide(L)'
;MSERTPVFSLRGLIVGLVAASASLHLLIAPGRAHGWALEGAGLAAVGVVQMVLAVVMVFTARRSVSIASMVILAAPIVALVITRTAGYPFGPYDGYTPSVSSYDGVAIALALVALSLIGGSLLAGPHLLGRAAPRFDTLAPLAIVLAAVPGLTVTSWVDNASYVEGQAHTHGAAMMSTGVGVAAQQLTIGQRDELAGQVNAAREFALSVPTLADALAAGWVKAGGPAVGGGQMVVDPTVDHRELTFDPSRPLGVLYASGDDDAPVVGVQYGAWSETMSPPPAFVGQDLMWHLHTGTCVIDGPNGEYALPIDEPLTGVGCAGVDGERIDTVSFMMRAWVVPGWENPFGTFAHDHPALQ
;
A
#
# COMPACT_ATOMS: atom_id res chain seq x y z
N MET A 1 -2.22 -48.16 28.66
CA MET A 1 -1.81 -47.38 27.48
C MET A 1 -2.25 -45.94 27.73
N SER A 2 -1.31 -45.01 27.94
CA SER A 2 -1.64 -43.59 28.09
C SER A 2 -2.11 -43.08 26.73
N GLU A 3 -3.40 -42.79 26.59
CA GLU A 3 -3.91 -42.04 25.43
C GLU A 3 -3.16 -40.72 25.37
N ARG A 4 -2.27 -40.57 24.39
CA ARG A 4 -1.68 -39.26 24.08
C ARG A 4 -2.83 -38.40 23.59
N THR A 5 -3.23 -37.42 24.39
CA THR A 5 -4.15 -36.37 23.92
C THR A 5 -3.56 -35.76 22.66
N PRO A 6 -4.31 -35.72 21.54
CA PRO A 6 -3.81 -35.13 20.31
C PRO A 6 -3.41 -33.68 20.56
N VAL A 7 -2.25 -33.28 20.05
CA VAL A 7 -1.68 -31.93 20.23
C VAL A 7 -2.53 -30.86 19.53
N PHE A 8 -3.35 -31.27 18.54
CA PHE A 8 -4.25 -30.41 17.79
C PHE A 8 -5.64 -31.05 17.65
N SER A 9 -6.70 -30.28 17.92
CA SER A 9 -8.07 -30.67 17.62
C SER A 9 -8.60 -29.95 16.38
N LEU A 10 -9.58 -30.55 15.70
CA LEU A 10 -10.26 -29.94 14.56
C LEU A 10 -10.88 -28.59 14.92
N ARG A 11 -11.46 -28.46 16.12
CA ARG A 11 -11.94 -27.16 16.64
C ARG A 11 -10.82 -26.15 16.80
N GLY A 12 -9.68 -26.54 17.37
CA GLY A 12 -8.52 -25.64 17.47
C GLY A 12 -8.04 -25.13 16.11
N LEU A 13 -7.99 -26.02 15.11
CA LEU A 13 -7.64 -25.65 13.74
C LEU A 13 -8.67 -24.67 13.13
N ILE A 14 -9.97 -24.97 13.24
CA ILE A 14 -11.03 -24.08 12.75
C ILE A 14 -10.95 -22.70 13.44
N VAL A 15 -10.81 -22.67 14.77
CA VAL A 15 -10.66 -21.42 15.54
C VAL A 15 -9.46 -20.63 15.06
N GLY A 16 -8.31 -21.29 14.87
CA GLY A 16 -7.10 -20.66 14.34
C GLY A 16 -7.30 -20.06 12.94
N LEU A 17 -7.95 -20.80 12.03
CA LEU A 17 -8.21 -20.32 10.66
C LEU A 17 -9.18 -19.13 10.63
N VAL A 18 -10.26 -19.18 11.41
CA VAL A 18 -11.22 -18.07 11.51
C VAL A 18 -10.54 -16.84 12.13
N ALA A 19 -9.72 -17.02 13.16
CA ALA A 19 -8.96 -15.93 13.77
C ALA A 19 -7.89 -15.36 12.83
N ALA A 20 -7.27 -16.20 11.98
CA ALA A 20 -6.30 -15.75 10.97
C ALA A 20 -6.99 -14.89 9.90
N SER A 21 -8.14 -15.34 9.39
CA SER A 21 -8.98 -14.55 8.48
C SER A 21 -9.41 -13.23 9.11
N ALA A 22 -9.85 -13.27 10.38
CA ALA A 22 -10.28 -12.10 11.13
C ALA A 22 -9.15 -11.06 11.28
N SER A 23 -7.98 -11.54 11.71
CA SER A 23 -6.79 -10.72 11.89
C SER A 23 -6.37 -10.08 10.57
N LEU A 24 -6.46 -10.82 9.47
CA LEU A 24 -6.12 -10.32 8.15
C LEU A 24 -7.04 -9.16 7.72
N HIS A 25 -8.36 -9.29 7.90
CA HIS A 25 -9.27 -8.17 7.61
C HIS A 25 -9.00 -6.94 8.47
N LEU A 26 -8.69 -7.14 9.77
CA LEU A 26 -8.38 -6.05 10.69
C LEU A 26 -7.06 -5.35 10.35
N LEU A 27 -6.06 -6.09 9.86
CA LEU A 27 -4.78 -5.55 9.41
C LEU A 27 -4.93 -4.66 8.18
N ILE A 28 -5.75 -5.08 7.23
CA ILE A 28 -5.90 -4.41 5.93
C ILE A 28 -6.93 -3.28 5.94
N ALA A 29 -7.88 -3.32 6.88
CA ALA A 29 -8.95 -2.34 6.99
C ALA A 29 -8.49 -0.86 7.05
N PRO A 30 -7.48 -0.47 7.85
CA PRO A 30 -7.02 0.92 7.90
C PRO A 30 -6.47 1.40 6.55
N GLY A 31 -5.69 0.56 5.88
CA GLY A 31 -5.17 0.84 4.55
C GLY A 31 -6.28 1.05 3.52
N ARG A 32 -7.25 0.14 3.48
CA ARG A 32 -8.41 0.24 2.58
C ARG A 32 -9.27 1.46 2.89
N ALA A 33 -9.31 1.91 4.15
CA ALA A 33 -10.03 3.11 4.55
C ALA A 33 -9.45 4.40 3.95
N HIS A 34 -8.16 4.43 3.58
CA HIS A 34 -7.55 5.58 2.91
C HIS A 34 -8.08 5.75 1.48
N GLY A 35 -8.23 4.65 0.74
CA GLY A 35 -8.84 4.70 -0.60
C GLY A 35 -10.36 4.86 -0.54
N TRP A 36 -11.03 4.05 0.29
CA TRP A 36 -12.46 4.15 0.49
C TRP A 36 -12.86 3.77 1.92
N ALA A 37 -13.21 4.78 2.72
CA ALA A 37 -13.55 4.65 4.14
C ALA A 37 -14.60 3.56 4.44
N LEU A 38 -15.61 3.39 3.57
CA LEU A 38 -16.67 2.39 3.78
C LEU A 38 -16.16 0.95 3.61
N GLU A 39 -15.24 0.71 2.67
CA GLU A 39 -14.63 -0.61 2.49
C GLU A 39 -13.75 -0.96 3.69
N GLY A 40 -12.92 -0.02 4.13
CA GLY A 40 -12.13 -0.20 5.36
C GLY A 40 -13.02 -0.50 6.58
N ALA A 41 -14.10 0.26 6.76
CA ALA A 41 -15.07 0.02 7.85
C ALA A 41 -15.76 -1.35 7.73
N GLY A 42 -16.14 -1.76 6.51
CA GLY A 42 -16.73 -3.06 6.23
C GLY A 42 -15.80 -4.23 6.58
N LEU A 43 -14.53 -4.14 6.17
CA LEU A 43 -13.50 -5.11 6.52
C LEU A 43 -13.24 -5.17 8.02
N ALA A 44 -13.16 -4.02 8.69
CA ALA A 44 -13.01 -3.96 10.14
C ALA A 44 -14.18 -4.65 10.84
N ALA A 45 -15.41 -4.36 10.43
CA ALA A 45 -16.61 -4.97 10.99
C ALA A 45 -16.62 -6.50 10.81
N VAL A 46 -16.31 -6.99 9.60
CA VAL A 46 -16.19 -8.44 9.33
C VAL A 46 -15.10 -9.05 10.21
N GLY A 47 -13.93 -8.43 10.29
CA GLY A 47 -12.81 -8.91 11.09
C GLY A 47 -13.16 -9.02 12.57
N VAL A 48 -13.81 -8.01 13.15
CA VAL A 48 -14.29 -8.05 14.55
C VAL A 48 -15.28 -9.20 14.75
N VAL A 49 -16.27 -9.34 13.86
CA VAL A 49 -17.29 -10.40 13.99
C VAL A 49 -16.66 -11.80 13.87
N GLN A 50 -15.74 -12.00 12.92
CA GLN A 50 -15.00 -13.27 12.79
C GLN A 50 -14.17 -13.57 14.03
N MET A 51 -13.49 -12.57 14.61
CA MET A 51 -12.71 -12.75 15.84
C MET A 51 -13.61 -13.17 17.02
N VAL A 52 -14.76 -12.50 17.19
CA VAL A 52 -15.75 -12.87 18.21
C VAL A 52 -16.23 -14.31 18.00
N LEU A 53 -16.53 -14.69 16.77
CA LEU A 53 -16.96 -16.06 16.45
C LEU A 53 -15.88 -17.10 16.74
N ALA A 54 -14.62 -16.82 16.43
CA ALA A 54 -13.48 -17.69 16.75
C ALA A 54 -13.37 -17.91 18.28
N VAL A 55 -13.48 -16.84 19.07
CA VAL A 55 -13.47 -16.93 20.54
C VAL A 55 -14.68 -17.73 21.05
N VAL A 56 -15.88 -17.42 20.57
CA VAL A 56 -17.11 -18.11 20.98
C VAL A 56 -17.03 -19.62 20.68
N MET A 57 -16.47 -20.00 19.53
CA MET A 57 -16.25 -21.41 19.16
C MET A 57 -15.35 -22.19 20.12
N VAL A 58 -14.49 -21.53 20.90
CA VAL A 58 -13.73 -22.23 21.96
C VAL A 58 -14.68 -22.77 23.04
N PHE A 59 -15.70 -21.99 23.39
CA PHE A 59 -16.58 -22.25 24.53
C PHE A 59 -17.89 -22.95 24.16
N THR A 60 -18.29 -22.95 22.89
CA THR A 60 -19.61 -23.48 22.49
C THR A 60 -19.56 -24.44 21.31
N ALA A 61 -20.35 -25.51 21.37
CA ALA A 61 -20.56 -26.45 20.26
C ALA A 61 -21.91 -26.22 19.56
N ARG A 62 -22.55 -25.05 19.75
CA ARG A 62 -23.85 -24.75 19.17
C ARG A 62 -23.75 -24.70 17.63
N ARG A 63 -24.58 -25.50 16.97
CA ARG A 63 -24.68 -25.56 15.50
C ARG A 63 -24.91 -24.19 14.86
N SER A 64 -25.66 -23.32 15.53
CA SER A 64 -25.92 -21.95 15.06
C SER A 64 -24.64 -21.10 14.92
N VAL A 65 -23.65 -21.30 15.80
CA VAL A 65 -22.37 -20.57 15.73
C VAL A 65 -21.55 -21.03 14.53
N SER A 66 -21.52 -22.34 14.26
CA SER A 66 -20.88 -22.89 13.06
C SER A 66 -21.52 -22.34 11.79
N ILE A 67 -22.86 -22.32 11.72
CA ILE A 67 -23.60 -21.76 10.57
C ILE A 67 -23.32 -20.27 10.41
N ALA A 68 -23.41 -19.48 11.49
CA ALA A 68 -23.11 -18.05 11.45
C ALA A 68 -21.69 -17.78 10.95
N SER A 69 -20.73 -18.60 11.38
CA SER A 69 -19.34 -18.46 10.93
C SER A 69 -19.16 -18.81 9.47
N MET A 70 -19.88 -19.79 8.94
CA MET A 70 -19.88 -20.05 7.50
C MET A 70 -20.43 -18.86 6.71
N VAL A 71 -21.53 -18.25 7.16
CA VAL A 71 -22.12 -17.08 6.49
C VAL A 71 -21.15 -15.90 6.49
N ILE A 72 -20.53 -15.60 7.64
CA ILE A 72 -19.58 -14.48 7.77
C ILE A 72 -18.27 -14.72 7.02
N LEU A 73 -17.80 -15.98 6.90
CA LEU A 73 -16.63 -16.31 6.06
C LEU A 73 -16.94 -16.23 4.55
N ALA A 74 -18.17 -16.56 4.15
CA ALA A 74 -18.58 -16.53 2.75
C ALA A 74 -18.78 -15.09 2.24
N ALA A 75 -19.23 -14.16 3.09
CA ALA A 75 -19.55 -12.80 2.67
C ALA A 75 -18.38 -12.05 1.99
N PRO A 76 -17.14 -12.04 2.54
CA PRO A 76 -15.99 -11.43 1.87
C PRO A 76 -15.64 -12.11 0.55
N ILE A 77 -15.76 -13.44 0.45
CA ILE A 77 -15.52 -14.17 -0.80
C ILE A 77 -16.51 -13.70 -1.87
N VAL A 78 -17.79 -13.61 -1.53
CA VAL A 78 -18.83 -13.16 -2.47
C VAL A 78 -18.57 -11.71 -2.90
N ALA A 79 -18.23 -10.83 -1.95
CA ALA A 79 -17.89 -9.44 -2.25
C ALA A 79 -16.66 -9.33 -3.17
N LEU A 80 -15.61 -10.13 -2.92
CA LEU A 80 -14.42 -10.19 -3.78
C LEU A 80 -14.76 -10.70 -5.18
N VAL A 81 -15.56 -11.76 -5.29
CA VAL A 81 -15.98 -12.28 -6.60
C VAL A 81 -16.74 -11.21 -7.38
N ILE A 82 -17.70 -10.53 -6.77
CA ILE A 82 -18.47 -9.45 -7.41
C ILE A 82 -17.52 -8.33 -7.86
N THR A 83 -16.73 -7.77 -6.93
CA THR A 83 -15.85 -6.63 -7.23
C THR A 83 -14.77 -6.94 -8.27
N ARG A 84 -14.31 -8.19 -8.35
CA ARG A 84 -13.27 -8.64 -9.32
C ARG A 84 -13.84 -9.10 -10.67
N THR A 85 -15.15 -9.30 -10.80
CA THR A 85 -15.76 -9.77 -12.06
C THR A 85 -16.70 -8.76 -12.69
N ALA A 86 -17.35 -7.93 -11.88
CA ALA A 86 -18.34 -6.95 -12.30
C ALA A 86 -17.97 -5.51 -11.91
N GLY A 87 -16.86 -5.32 -11.19
CA GLY A 87 -16.45 -4.05 -10.62
C GLY A 87 -17.16 -3.70 -9.31
N TYR A 88 -16.74 -2.60 -8.67
CA TYR A 88 -17.47 -2.11 -7.51
C TYR A 88 -18.87 -1.63 -7.92
N PRO A 89 -19.90 -1.99 -7.14
CA PRO A 89 -21.29 -1.66 -7.49
C PRO A 89 -21.72 -0.23 -7.14
N PHE A 90 -20.89 0.51 -6.39
CA PHE A 90 -21.10 1.90 -5.99
C PHE A 90 -19.84 2.46 -5.31
N GLY A 91 -19.82 3.77 -5.08
CA GLY A 91 -18.77 4.47 -4.35
C GLY A 91 -17.76 5.15 -5.29
N PRO A 92 -16.61 5.62 -4.75
CA PRO A 92 -15.58 6.29 -5.54
C PRO A 92 -15.01 5.44 -6.68
N TYR A 93 -15.09 4.11 -6.54
CA TYR A 93 -14.60 3.14 -7.50
C TYR A 93 -15.72 2.50 -8.35
N ASP A 94 -16.90 3.12 -8.47
CA ASP A 94 -18.04 2.55 -9.21
C ASP A 94 -17.66 2.09 -10.63
N GLY A 95 -17.98 0.84 -10.97
CA GLY A 95 -17.63 0.19 -12.23
C GLY A 95 -16.14 -0.20 -12.39
N TYR A 96 -15.26 0.22 -11.49
CA TYR A 96 -13.85 -0.17 -11.51
C TYR A 96 -13.69 -1.61 -11.03
N THR A 97 -12.90 -2.40 -11.78
CA THR A 97 -12.61 -3.81 -11.48
C THR A 97 -11.13 -3.94 -11.08
N PRO A 98 -10.81 -3.96 -9.78
CA PRO A 98 -9.43 -4.07 -9.34
C PRO A 98 -8.82 -5.42 -9.70
N SER A 99 -7.49 -5.45 -9.79
CA SER A 99 -6.77 -6.71 -9.95
C SER A 99 -6.86 -7.57 -8.67
N VAL A 100 -6.68 -8.88 -8.81
CA VAL A 100 -6.65 -9.79 -7.64
C VAL A 100 -5.36 -9.53 -6.86
N SER A 101 -5.50 -9.04 -5.63
CA SER A 101 -4.38 -8.78 -4.74
C SER A 101 -3.87 -10.06 -4.07
N SER A 102 -2.65 -10.01 -3.54
CA SER A 102 -2.09 -11.08 -2.71
C SER A 102 -2.95 -11.35 -1.45
N TYR A 103 -3.58 -10.31 -0.91
CA TYR A 103 -4.55 -10.43 0.18
C TYR A 103 -5.80 -11.20 -0.24
N ASP A 104 -6.34 -10.93 -1.42
CA ASP A 104 -7.56 -11.60 -1.91
C ASP A 104 -7.34 -13.12 -1.95
N GLY A 105 -6.19 -13.55 -2.49
CA GLY A 105 -5.81 -14.96 -2.56
C GLY A 105 -5.70 -15.63 -1.18
N VAL A 106 -5.03 -14.97 -0.23
CA VAL A 106 -4.86 -15.51 1.14
C VAL A 106 -6.18 -15.53 1.90
N ALA A 107 -6.98 -14.46 1.81
CA ALA A 107 -8.29 -14.38 2.45
C ALA A 107 -9.23 -15.47 1.93
N ILE A 108 -9.30 -15.66 0.60
CA ILE A 108 -10.08 -16.73 -0.03
C ILE A 108 -9.58 -18.10 0.42
N ALA A 109 -8.27 -18.35 0.40
CA ALA A 109 -7.71 -19.65 0.80
C ALA A 109 -8.06 -20.00 2.26
N LEU A 110 -7.81 -19.08 3.20
CA LEU A 110 -8.14 -19.27 4.62
C LEU A 110 -9.64 -19.52 4.82
N ALA A 111 -10.48 -18.72 4.18
CA ALA A 111 -11.92 -18.82 4.30
C ALA A 111 -12.46 -20.12 3.69
N LEU A 112 -11.98 -20.56 2.52
CA LEU A 112 -12.40 -21.82 1.89
C LEU A 112 -12.00 -23.05 2.71
N VAL A 113 -10.79 -23.05 3.28
CA VAL A 113 -10.37 -24.16 4.16
C VAL A 113 -11.25 -24.18 5.42
N ALA A 114 -11.47 -23.04 6.07
CA ALA A 114 -12.33 -22.95 7.24
C ALA A 114 -13.78 -23.38 6.92
N LEU A 115 -14.35 -22.91 5.80
CA LEU A 115 -15.68 -23.30 5.32
C LEU A 115 -15.80 -24.79 5.08
N SER A 116 -14.79 -25.39 4.46
CA SER A 116 -14.76 -26.83 4.16
C SER A 116 -14.73 -27.67 5.45
N LEU A 117 -13.92 -27.27 6.43
CA LEU A 117 -13.83 -27.96 7.71
C LEU A 117 -15.11 -27.81 8.54
N ILE A 118 -15.69 -26.60 8.60
CA ILE A 118 -16.95 -26.36 9.31
C ILE A 118 -18.08 -27.13 8.62
N GLY A 119 -18.24 -27.01 7.31
CA GLY A 119 -19.26 -27.71 6.54
C GLY A 119 -19.14 -29.22 6.65
N GLY A 120 -17.93 -29.76 6.49
CA GLY A 120 -17.64 -31.18 6.69
C GLY A 120 -18.01 -31.66 8.09
N SER A 121 -17.70 -30.89 9.13
CA SER A 121 -18.08 -31.23 10.52
C SER A 121 -19.59 -31.21 10.75
N LEU A 122 -20.33 -30.32 10.07
CA LEU A 122 -21.79 -30.26 10.16
C LEU A 122 -22.47 -31.43 9.44
N LEU A 123 -21.87 -31.94 8.37
CA LEU A 123 -22.36 -33.09 7.61
C LEU A 123 -22.03 -34.43 8.27
N ALA A 124 -20.78 -34.60 8.72
CA ALA A 124 -20.30 -35.86 9.30
C ALA A 124 -20.64 -36.01 10.79
N GLY A 125 -20.95 -34.90 11.48
CA GLY A 125 -21.44 -34.87 12.84
C GLY A 125 -20.58 -34.02 13.77
N PRO A 126 -21.20 -33.21 14.67
CA PRO A 126 -20.49 -32.20 15.46
C PRO A 126 -19.54 -32.79 16.51
N HIS A 127 -19.63 -34.09 16.79
CA HIS A 127 -18.72 -34.80 17.68
C HIS A 127 -17.27 -34.79 17.17
N LEU A 128 -17.06 -34.67 15.84
CA LEU A 128 -15.75 -34.58 15.20
C LEU A 128 -15.01 -33.28 15.51
N LEU A 129 -15.72 -32.21 15.89
CA LEU A 129 -15.10 -30.95 16.32
C LEU A 129 -14.29 -31.12 17.61
N GLY A 130 -14.58 -32.16 18.40
CA GLY A 130 -14.06 -32.27 19.75
C GLY A 130 -14.81 -31.39 20.75
N ARG A 131 -14.38 -31.44 22.01
CA ARG A 131 -15.07 -30.80 23.14
C ARG A 131 -14.88 -29.28 23.12
N ALA A 132 -15.98 -28.56 23.35
CA ALA A 132 -15.94 -27.12 23.60
C ALA A 132 -15.47 -26.87 25.04
N ALA A 133 -14.25 -26.39 25.21
CA ALA A 133 -13.65 -26.00 26.47
C ALA A 133 -12.36 -25.22 26.20
N PRO A 134 -11.94 -24.31 27.10
CA PRO A 134 -10.64 -23.62 27.01
C PRO A 134 -9.51 -24.60 27.30
N ARG A 135 -9.08 -25.33 26.27
CA ARG A 135 -8.01 -26.32 26.35
C ARG A 135 -6.82 -25.86 25.50
N PHE A 136 -5.64 -26.36 25.83
CA PHE A 136 -4.42 -26.02 25.12
C PHE A 136 -4.54 -26.24 23.60
N ASP A 137 -5.12 -27.36 23.16
CA ASP A 137 -5.32 -27.70 21.74
C ASP A 137 -6.28 -26.75 21.00
N THR A 138 -7.16 -26.05 21.72
CA THR A 138 -8.09 -25.05 21.16
C THR A 138 -7.56 -23.62 21.25
N LEU A 139 -6.81 -23.30 22.30
CA LEU A 139 -6.29 -21.96 22.56
C LEU A 139 -4.94 -21.71 21.88
N ALA A 140 -4.09 -22.73 21.73
CA ALA A 140 -2.76 -22.56 21.17
C ALA A 140 -2.80 -22.05 19.72
N PRO A 141 -3.63 -22.58 18.79
CA PRO A 141 -3.71 -22.04 17.44
C PRO A 141 -4.18 -20.58 17.40
N LEU A 142 -5.16 -20.22 18.23
CA LEU A 142 -5.64 -18.84 18.38
C LEU A 142 -4.51 -17.91 18.87
N ALA A 143 -3.82 -18.31 19.93
CA ALA A 143 -2.74 -17.53 20.51
C ALA A 143 -1.56 -17.36 19.55
N ILE A 144 -1.20 -18.41 18.80
CA ILE A 144 -0.14 -18.36 17.78
C ILE A 144 -0.49 -17.34 16.70
N VAL A 145 -1.72 -17.36 16.19
CA VAL A 145 -2.18 -16.40 15.19
C VAL A 145 -2.08 -14.98 15.73
N LEU A 146 -2.63 -14.72 16.91
CA LEU A 146 -2.63 -13.38 17.52
C LEU A 146 -1.20 -12.88 17.81
N ALA A 147 -0.28 -13.76 18.21
CA ALA A 147 1.11 -13.40 18.45
C ALA A 147 1.89 -13.09 17.16
N ALA A 148 1.48 -13.67 16.03
CA ALA A 148 2.11 -13.42 14.73
C ALA A 148 1.67 -12.07 14.10
N VAL A 149 0.50 -11.55 14.47
CA VAL A 149 -0.09 -10.32 13.88
C VAL A 149 0.85 -9.11 13.89
N PRO A 150 1.50 -8.74 15.01
CA PRO A 150 2.41 -7.57 15.02
C PRO A 150 3.64 -7.73 14.13
N GLY A 151 4.07 -8.97 13.87
CA GLY A 151 5.18 -9.22 12.93
C GLY A 151 4.76 -9.02 11.47
N LEU A 152 3.48 -9.22 11.16
CA LEU A 152 2.94 -9.04 9.81
C LEU A 152 2.67 -7.57 9.49
N THR A 153 2.28 -6.73 10.47
CA THR A 153 1.96 -5.31 10.25
C THR A 153 3.10 -4.51 9.63
N VAL A 154 4.34 -4.94 9.82
CA VAL A 154 5.54 -4.24 9.34
C VAL A 154 6.09 -4.84 8.03
N THR A 155 5.35 -5.75 7.41
CA THR A 155 5.78 -6.38 6.16
C THR A 155 5.26 -5.60 4.96
N SER A 156 6.10 -5.50 3.92
CA SER A 156 5.70 -4.94 2.61
C SER A 156 4.52 -5.70 1.97
N TRP A 157 4.22 -6.92 2.43
CA TRP A 157 3.03 -7.65 2.02
C TRP A 157 1.74 -7.00 2.52
N VAL A 158 1.71 -6.52 3.77
CA VAL A 158 0.54 -5.82 4.35
C VAL A 158 0.34 -4.46 3.69
N ASP A 159 1.42 -3.73 3.42
CA ASP A 159 1.35 -2.46 2.69
C ASP A 159 0.78 -2.69 1.29
N ASN A 160 1.32 -3.64 0.51
CA ASN A 160 0.80 -3.98 -0.81
C ASN A 160 -0.67 -4.45 -0.79
N ALA A 161 -1.08 -5.14 0.27
CA ALA A 161 -2.44 -5.64 0.44
C ALA A 161 -3.45 -4.55 0.85
N SER A 162 -2.97 -3.41 1.33
CA SER A 162 -3.77 -2.33 1.91
C SER A 162 -4.48 -1.46 0.89
N TYR A 163 -4.06 -1.46 -0.38
CA TYR A 163 -4.59 -0.57 -1.42
C TYR A 163 -5.68 -1.22 -2.27
N VAL A 164 -6.73 -0.45 -2.58
CA VAL A 164 -7.93 -0.89 -3.31
C VAL A 164 -7.60 -1.46 -4.69
N GLU A 165 -6.66 -0.81 -5.38
CA GLU A 165 -6.38 -1.02 -6.79
C GLU A 165 -5.60 -2.30 -7.10
N GLY A 166 -4.95 -2.90 -6.10
CA GLY A 166 -4.21 -4.15 -6.23
C GLY A 166 -3.01 -4.06 -7.18
N GLN A 167 -1.80 -4.36 -6.68
CA GLN A 167 -0.58 -4.53 -7.49
C GLN A 167 -0.33 -3.39 -8.50
N ALA A 168 0.01 -2.19 -8.02
CA ALA A 168 0.63 -1.18 -8.88
C ALA A 168 1.63 -0.28 -8.15
N HIS A 169 2.46 -0.85 -7.27
CA HIS A 169 3.79 -0.33 -6.98
C HIS A 169 4.61 -1.48 -6.39
N THR A 170 5.26 -2.26 -7.25
CA THR A 170 6.22 -3.24 -6.77
C THR A 170 7.38 -2.48 -6.14
N HIS A 171 7.57 -2.66 -4.83
CA HIS A 171 8.91 -2.58 -4.27
C HIS A 171 9.77 -3.56 -5.06
N GLY A 172 10.72 -3.04 -5.83
CA GLY A 172 11.86 -3.81 -6.30
C GLY A 172 12.74 -4.25 -5.14
N ALA A 173 12.20 -4.96 -4.15
CA ALA A 173 12.97 -5.73 -3.19
C ALA A 173 13.42 -7.04 -3.85
N ALA A 174 14.01 -6.93 -5.03
CA ALA A 174 14.76 -7.99 -5.66
C ALA A 174 16.25 -7.70 -5.52
N MET A 175 16.74 -7.66 -4.27
CA MET A 175 18.03 -8.21 -3.83
C MET A 175 18.18 -8.07 -2.31
N MET A 176 17.77 -9.14 -1.61
CA MET A 176 18.41 -9.79 -0.44
C MET A 176 17.36 -10.23 0.59
N SER A 177 16.89 -11.46 0.37
CA SER A 177 16.49 -12.37 1.44
C SER A 177 17.70 -12.63 2.36
N THR A 178 17.98 -11.70 3.27
CA THR A 178 18.76 -11.95 4.49
C THR A 178 18.24 -11.08 5.62
N GLY A 179 17.21 -11.58 6.31
CA GLY A 179 16.97 -11.22 7.71
C GLY A 179 16.39 -9.83 7.98
N VAL A 180 15.29 -9.84 8.75
CA VAL A 180 14.91 -8.76 9.65
C VAL A 180 16.19 -8.26 10.37
N GLY A 181 16.64 -7.04 10.08
CA GLY A 181 17.80 -6.42 10.76
C GLY A 181 19.04 -6.12 9.91
N VAL A 182 18.96 -5.98 8.58
CA VAL A 182 20.05 -5.32 7.84
C VAL A 182 20.04 -3.86 8.26
N ALA A 183 21.09 -3.45 8.97
CA ALA A 183 21.33 -2.09 9.40
C ALA A 183 20.98 -1.12 8.26
N ALA A 184 20.23 -0.05 8.55
CA ALA A 184 20.44 1.20 7.83
C ALA A 184 21.96 1.39 7.83
N GLN A 185 22.60 1.21 6.68
CA GLN A 185 24.05 1.25 6.58
C GLN A 185 24.45 2.58 7.20
N GLN A 186 25.06 2.55 8.40
CA GLN A 186 25.34 3.79 9.09
C GLN A 186 26.27 4.58 8.20
N LEU A 187 25.77 5.70 7.66
CA LEU A 187 26.57 6.56 6.81
C LEU A 187 27.83 6.95 7.59
N THR A 188 28.97 6.94 6.90
CA THR A 188 30.19 7.53 7.46
C THR A 188 29.97 9.02 7.71
N ILE A 189 30.85 9.65 8.49
CA ILE A 189 30.76 11.11 8.71
C ILE A 189 30.81 11.85 7.36
N GLY A 190 31.73 11.49 6.46
CA GLY A 190 31.82 12.09 5.13
C GLY A 190 30.55 11.91 4.29
N GLN A 191 29.93 10.72 4.32
CA GLN A 191 28.65 10.48 3.64
C GLN A 191 27.48 11.26 4.25
N ARG A 192 27.49 11.52 5.56
CA ARG A 192 26.50 12.40 6.20
C ARG A 192 26.67 13.85 5.78
N ASP A 193 27.91 14.33 5.69
CA ASP A 193 28.21 15.68 5.24
C ASP A 193 27.80 15.87 3.77
N GLU A 194 28.06 14.86 2.93
CA GLU A 194 27.64 14.84 1.53
C GLU A 194 26.11 14.83 1.40
N LEU A 195 25.42 13.93 2.10
CA LEU A 195 23.95 13.89 2.12
C LEU A 195 23.35 15.22 2.58
N ALA A 196 23.92 15.84 3.62
CA ALA A 196 23.48 17.15 4.09
C ALA A 196 23.65 18.22 3.00
N GLY A 197 24.77 18.21 2.26
CA GLY A 197 24.99 19.08 1.10
C GLY A 197 23.93 18.88 0.01
N GLN A 198 23.61 17.62 -0.32
CA GLN A 198 22.59 17.30 -1.33
C GLN A 198 21.18 17.75 -0.90
N VAL A 199 20.79 17.51 0.36
CA VAL A 199 19.51 17.97 0.91
C VAL A 199 19.42 19.50 0.94
N ASN A 200 20.53 20.19 1.21
CA ASN A 200 20.57 21.64 1.15
C ASN A 200 20.41 22.16 -0.28
N ALA A 201 21.04 21.52 -1.27
CA ALA A 201 20.88 21.90 -2.67
C ALA A 201 19.42 21.75 -3.15
N ALA A 202 18.78 20.64 -2.77
CA ALA A 202 17.37 20.41 -3.03
C ALA A 202 16.48 21.48 -2.38
N ARG A 203 16.80 21.86 -1.13
CA ARG A 203 16.10 22.92 -0.40
C ARG A 203 16.28 24.29 -1.06
N GLU A 204 17.49 24.64 -1.45
CA GLU A 204 17.78 25.91 -2.12
C GLU A 204 17.00 26.04 -3.43
N PHE A 205 16.91 24.95 -4.20
CA PHE A 205 16.04 24.91 -5.37
C PHE A 205 14.56 25.11 -5.00
N ALA A 206 14.05 24.34 -4.05
CA ALA A 206 12.64 24.43 -3.62
C ALA A 206 12.26 25.86 -3.19
N LEU A 207 13.11 26.50 -2.39
CA LEU A 207 12.88 27.85 -1.87
C LEU A 207 13.06 28.96 -2.90
N SER A 208 13.64 28.67 -4.08
CA SER A 208 13.76 29.64 -5.17
C SER A 208 12.42 29.96 -5.85
N VAL A 209 11.42 29.09 -5.66
CA VAL A 209 10.07 29.23 -6.21
C VAL A 209 9.05 28.99 -5.08
N PRO A 210 8.83 29.98 -4.20
CA PRO A 210 8.22 29.74 -2.89
C PRO A 210 6.71 29.50 -2.93
N THR A 211 6.02 29.97 -3.97
CA THR A 211 4.57 29.79 -4.14
C THR A 211 4.20 29.22 -5.50
N LEU A 212 3.02 28.59 -5.59
CA LEU A 212 2.50 28.06 -6.85
C LEU A 212 2.40 29.17 -7.92
N ALA A 213 1.96 30.37 -7.53
CA ALA A 213 1.91 31.52 -8.41
C ALA A 213 3.28 31.89 -9.00
N ASP A 214 4.36 31.79 -8.21
CA ASP A 214 5.72 32.08 -8.69
C ASP A 214 6.15 31.08 -9.77
N ALA A 215 5.86 29.79 -9.59
CA ALA A 215 6.14 28.77 -10.60
C ALA A 215 5.36 29.00 -11.89
N LEU A 216 4.06 29.29 -11.79
CA LEU A 216 3.23 29.56 -12.96
C LEU A 216 3.68 30.84 -13.68
N ALA A 217 4.09 31.87 -12.94
CA ALA A 217 4.66 33.09 -13.50
C ALA A 217 6.00 32.85 -14.22
N ALA A 218 6.78 31.85 -13.77
CA ALA A 218 7.99 31.37 -14.44
C ALA A 218 7.71 30.54 -15.71
N GLY A 219 6.44 30.27 -16.03
CA GLY A 219 6.03 29.50 -17.21
C GLY A 219 6.00 27.99 -16.98
N TRP A 220 6.09 27.55 -15.73
CA TRP A 220 5.93 26.14 -15.38
C TRP A 220 4.47 25.72 -15.43
N VAL A 221 4.23 24.41 -15.59
CA VAL A 221 2.89 23.85 -15.80
C VAL A 221 2.51 22.90 -14.67
N LYS A 222 1.22 22.88 -14.30
CA LYS A 222 0.68 21.93 -13.32
C LYS A 222 0.71 20.52 -13.92
N ALA A 223 1.33 19.58 -13.21
CA ALA A 223 1.32 18.17 -13.54
C ALA A 223 0.04 17.52 -12.99
N GLY A 224 -1.09 17.79 -13.64
CA GLY A 224 -2.41 17.33 -13.19
C GLY A 224 -2.94 18.09 -11.96
N GLY A 225 -3.95 17.51 -11.30
CA GLY A 225 -4.50 18.04 -10.04
C GLY A 225 -3.65 17.66 -8.82
N PRO A 226 -3.90 18.26 -7.65
CA PRO A 226 -3.21 17.90 -6.42
C PRO A 226 -3.43 16.43 -6.04
N ALA A 227 -2.35 15.73 -5.66
CA ALA A 227 -2.39 14.35 -5.23
C ALA A 227 -2.44 14.23 -3.69
N VAL A 228 -3.22 13.28 -3.19
CA VAL A 228 -3.22 12.91 -1.76
C VAL A 228 -1.80 12.48 -1.38
N GLY A 229 -1.24 13.06 -0.31
CA GLY A 229 0.12 12.80 0.12
C GLY A 229 1.24 13.47 -0.71
N GLY A 230 0.95 13.91 -1.94
CA GLY A 230 1.91 14.53 -2.86
C GLY A 230 1.79 16.05 -3.01
N GLY A 231 0.60 16.60 -2.75
CA GLY A 231 0.30 18.01 -3.02
C GLY A 231 0.16 18.32 -4.51
N GLN A 232 0.22 19.60 -4.89
CA GLN A 232 0.21 20.02 -6.29
C GLN A 232 1.63 19.97 -6.85
N MET A 233 1.84 19.13 -7.85
CA MET A 233 3.09 19.10 -8.60
C MET A 233 3.08 20.11 -9.75
N VAL A 234 4.21 20.77 -9.97
CA VAL A 234 4.49 21.54 -11.18
C VAL A 234 5.82 21.10 -11.78
N VAL A 235 5.93 21.27 -13.10
CA VAL A 235 7.15 20.96 -13.86
C VAL A 235 7.51 22.08 -14.81
N ASP A 236 8.80 22.18 -15.11
CA ASP A 236 9.32 23.04 -16.16
C ASP A 236 9.14 22.36 -17.53
N PRO A 237 8.21 22.83 -18.38
CA PRO A 237 7.94 22.18 -19.67
C PRO A 237 9.07 22.37 -20.69
N THR A 238 10.13 23.11 -20.36
CA THR A 238 11.29 23.32 -21.24
C THR A 238 12.38 22.26 -21.06
N VAL A 239 12.23 21.38 -20.07
CA VAL A 239 13.19 20.33 -19.75
C VAL A 239 12.64 18.97 -20.21
N ASP A 240 13.37 18.26 -21.06
CA ASP A 240 13.04 16.86 -21.33
C ASP A 240 13.46 16.00 -20.15
N HIS A 241 12.48 15.67 -19.33
CA HIS A 241 12.70 14.92 -18.11
C HIS A 241 13.20 13.49 -18.34
N ARG A 242 12.97 12.91 -19.54
CA ARG A 242 13.45 11.57 -19.90
C ARG A 242 14.96 11.47 -19.93
N GLU A 243 15.63 12.59 -20.21
CA GLU A 243 17.09 12.69 -20.29
C GLU A 243 17.73 13.12 -18.96
N LEU A 244 16.92 13.39 -17.91
CA LEU A 244 17.45 13.82 -16.63
C LEU A 244 18.19 12.67 -15.94
N THR A 245 19.44 12.96 -15.60
CA THR A 245 20.20 12.19 -14.62
C THR A 245 19.94 12.78 -13.24
N PHE A 246 19.98 11.93 -12.20
CA PHE A 246 19.76 12.39 -10.84
C PHE A 246 20.80 13.45 -10.44
N ASP A 247 20.32 14.65 -10.13
CA ASP A 247 21.10 15.77 -9.61
C ASP A 247 20.28 16.43 -8.48
N PRO A 248 20.78 16.44 -7.23
CA PRO A 248 20.09 17.04 -6.10
C PRO A 248 19.68 18.51 -6.31
N SER A 249 20.39 19.25 -7.15
CA SER A 249 20.11 20.65 -7.46
C SER A 249 19.13 20.87 -8.62
N ARG A 250 18.74 19.79 -9.33
CA ARG A 250 17.88 19.84 -10.51
C ARG A 250 16.77 18.79 -10.42
N PRO A 251 15.75 19.01 -9.59
CA PRO A 251 14.61 18.10 -9.51
C PRO A 251 13.79 18.09 -10.81
N LEU A 252 12.97 17.04 -10.95
CA LEU A 252 11.96 16.92 -11.99
C LEU A 252 10.90 18.01 -11.84
N GLY A 253 10.46 18.26 -10.60
CA GLY A 253 9.40 19.23 -10.32
C GLY A 253 9.36 19.66 -8.87
N VAL A 254 8.48 20.62 -8.61
CA VAL A 254 8.26 21.20 -7.27
C VAL A 254 6.86 20.83 -6.78
N LEU A 255 6.74 20.61 -5.47
CA LEU A 255 5.50 20.22 -4.81
C LEU A 255 5.00 21.38 -3.93
N TYR A 256 3.72 21.70 -4.06
CA TYR A 256 3.01 22.73 -3.27
C TYR A 256 1.92 22.13 -2.41
N ALA A 257 1.60 22.78 -1.29
CA ALA A 257 0.67 22.25 -0.30
C ALA A 257 -0.76 22.03 -0.83
N SER A 258 -1.20 22.82 -1.82
CA SER A 258 -2.51 22.70 -2.46
C SER A 258 -2.44 23.21 -3.91
N GLY A 259 -3.56 23.17 -4.63
CA GLY A 259 -3.70 23.71 -5.98
C GLY A 259 -3.94 25.22 -6.05
N ASP A 260 -3.97 25.91 -4.91
CA ASP A 260 -4.23 27.35 -4.78
C ASP A 260 -2.98 28.17 -5.13
N ASP A 261 -3.17 29.36 -5.71
CA ASP A 261 -2.07 30.19 -6.21
C ASP A 261 -1.07 30.61 -5.11
N ASP A 262 -1.54 30.80 -3.87
CA ASP A 262 -0.71 31.15 -2.72
C ASP A 262 -0.19 29.94 -1.93
N ALA A 263 -0.41 28.72 -2.44
CA ALA A 263 0.07 27.51 -1.79
C ALA A 263 1.60 27.55 -1.62
N PRO A 264 2.13 27.31 -0.40
CA PRO A 264 3.56 27.30 -0.16
C PRO A 264 4.21 26.04 -0.74
N VAL A 265 5.47 26.17 -1.15
CA VAL A 265 6.31 25.02 -1.51
C VAL A 265 6.49 24.11 -0.29
N VAL A 266 6.45 22.79 -0.51
CA VAL A 266 6.58 21.78 0.56
C VAL A 266 7.67 20.76 0.28
N GLY A 267 8.11 20.63 -0.98
CA GLY A 267 9.15 19.69 -1.35
C GLY A 267 9.45 19.71 -2.83
N VAL A 268 10.29 18.78 -3.25
CA VAL A 268 10.66 18.55 -4.65
C VAL A 268 10.50 17.08 -5.01
N GLN A 269 10.32 16.81 -6.29
CA GLN A 269 10.25 15.46 -6.83
C GLN A 269 11.37 15.23 -7.83
N TYR A 270 11.98 14.06 -7.78
CA TYR A 270 12.95 13.58 -8.75
C TYR A 270 12.33 12.46 -9.58
N GLY A 271 12.67 12.43 -10.86
CA GLY A 271 12.34 11.34 -11.75
C GLY A 271 13.61 10.87 -12.44
N ALA A 272 13.69 9.57 -12.69
CA ALA A 272 14.76 9.01 -13.49
C ALA A 272 14.24 7.86 -14.35
N TRP A 273 14.47 7.96 -15.65
CA TRP A 273 14.10 6.93 -16.60
C TRP A 273 15.19 5.87 -16.65
N SER A 274 14.77 4.61 -16.77
CA SER A 274 15.70 3.49 -16.82
C SER A 274 15.21 2.46 -17.81
N GLU A 275 16.11 1.99 -18.66
CA GLU A 275 15.88 0.82 -19.53
C GLU A 275 15.86 -0.50 -18.73
N THR A 276 16.17 -0.43 -17.43
CA THR A 276 16.27 -1.59 -16.53
C THR A 276 15.35 -1.42 -15.31
N MET A 277 15.04 -2.52 -14.64
CA MET A 277 14.31 -2.49 -13.36
C MET A 277 15.20 -2.11 -12.16
N SER A 278 16.42 -1.60 -12.39
CA SER A 278 17.31 -1.15 -11.32
C SER A 278 17.26 0.38 -11.19
N PRO A 279 17.08 0.92 -9.98
CA PRO A 279 17.09 2.36 -9.77
C PRO A 279 18.50 2.93 -9.99
N PRO A 280 18.62 4.18 -10.46
CA PRO A 280 19.89 4.88 -10.51
C PRO A 280 20.37 5.27 -9.10
N PRO A 281 21.64 5.69 -8.95
CA PRO A 281 22.12 6.31 -7.71
C PRO A 281 21.22 7.47 -7.28
N ALA A 282 20.95 7.55 -5.98
CA ALA A 282 20.11 8.58 -5.38
C ALA A 282 20.93 9.55 -4.52
N PHE A 283 20.25 10.24 -3.60
CA PHE A 283 20.90 10.84 -2.45
C PHE A 283 21.77 9.80 -1.74
N VAL A 284 22.92 10.23 -1.19
CA VAL A 284 23.91 9.33 -0.58
C VAL A 284 23.25 8.46 0.49
N GLY A 285 23.27 7.14 0.26
CA GLY A 285 22.71 6.14 1.16
C GLY A 285 21.19 6.03 1.16
N GLN A 286 20.52 6.64 0.18
CA GLN A 286 19.07 6.64 0.02
C GLN A 286 18.65 5.96 -1.29
N ASP A 287 19.47 5.08 -1.84
CA ASP A 287 19.22 4.40 -3.13
C ASP A 287 17.94 3.55 -3.14
N LEU A 288 17.41 3.22 -1.96
CA LEU A 288 16.17 2.48 -1.77
C LEU A 288 14.91 3.36 -1.70
N MET A 289 15.07 4.69 -1.76
CA MET A 289 13.95 5.64 -1.67
C MET A 289 13.28 5.90 -3.01
N TRP A 290 13.82 5.37 -4.10
CA TRP A 290 13.14 5.30 -5.38
C TRP A 290 11.96 4.32 -5.32
N HIS A 291 10.80 4.74 -5.80
CA HIS A 291 9.72 3.82 -6.16
C HIS A 291 9.53 3.76 -7.67
N LEU A 292 9.00 2.63 -8.12
CA LEU A 292 8.94 2.24 -9.53
C LEU A 292 7.59 2.62 -10.15
N HIS A 293 7.64 3.29 -11.29
CA HIS A 293 6.54 3.48 -12.23
C HIS A 293 6.73 2.62 -13.45
N THR A 294 5.66 1.98 -13.90
CA THR A 294 5.63 1.16 -15.13
C THR A 294 4.85 1.84 -16.26
N GLY A 295 4.41 3.09 -16.06
CA GLY A 295 3.70 3.89 -17.06
C GLY A 295 4.14 5.36 -17.00
N THR A 296 4.22 6.00 -18.16
CA THR A 296 4.61 7.39 -18.33
C THR A 296 3.55 8.11 -19.16
N CYS A 297 3.18 9.34 -18.77
CA CYS A 297 2.36 10.21 -19.60
C CYS A 297 3.27 11.14 -20.40
N VAL A 298 3.21 11.06 -21.73
CA VAL A 298 3.86 12.02 -22.63
C VAL A 298 2.82 13.04 -23.04
N ILE A 299 3.11 14.32 -22.81
CA ILE A 299 2.18 15.42 -23.06
C ILE A 299 2.80 16.36 -24.08
N ASP A 300 2.03 16.72 -25.10
CA ASP A 300 2.40 17.77 -26.04
C ASP A 300 2.32 19.14 -25.35
N GLY A 301 3.48 19.68 -24.97
CA GLY A 301 3.59 20.98 -24.33
C GLY A 301 3.78 22.12 -25.34
N PRO A 302 3.56 23.38 -24.92
CA PRO A 302 3.75 24.57 -25.76
C PRO A 302 5.19 24.75 -26.26
N ASN A 303 6.17 24.08 -25.64
CA ASN A 303 7.59 24.14 -25.97
C ASN A 303 8.17 22.78 -26.42
N GLY A 304 7.31 21.79 -26.73
CA GLY A 304 7.70 20.43 -27.08
C GLY A 304 7.05 19.38 -26.17
N GLU A 305 7.27 18.10 -26.49
CA GLU A 305 6.84 16.98 -25.65
C GLU A 305 7.57 16.99 -24.31
N TYR A 306 6.83 16.80 -23.22
CA TYR A 306 7.39 16.51 -21.90
C TYR A 306 6.73 15.27 -21.30
N ALA A 307 7.46 14.58 -20.42
CA ALA A 307 7.02 13.30 -19.86
C ALA A 307 6.95 13.34 -18.34
N LEU A 308 5.90 12.74 -17.79
CA LEU A 308 5.67 12.62 -16.36
C LEU A 308 5.54 11.14 -15.97
N PRO A 309 6.29 10.67 -14.95
CA PRO A 309 5.99 9.40 -14.30
C PRO A 309 4.58 9.48 -13.72
N ILE A 310 3.73 8.50 -14.01
CA ILE A 310 2.35 8.48 -13.48
C ILE A 310 2.34 7.58 -12.24
N ASP A 311 1.95 8.13 -11.09
CA ASP A 311 1.80 7.40 -9.81
C ASP A 311 0.72 6.31 -9.85
N GLU A 312 -0.18 6.34 -10.85
CA GLU A 312 -1.30 5.42 -10.98
C GLU A 312 -1.15 4.47 -12.19
N PRO A 313 -1.70 3.24 -12.12
CA PRO A 313 -2.16 2.56 -13.31
C PRO A 313 -3.42 3.30 -13.80
N LEU A 314 -3.26 4.54 -14.28
CA LEU A 314 -4.30 5.20 -15.04
C LEU A 314 -4.54 4.32 -16.27
N THR A 315 -5.62 3.54 -16.19
CA THR A 315 -6.57 3.39 -17.28
C THR A 315 -6.53 4.68 -18.08
N GLY A 316 -6.39 4.61 -19.41
CA GLY A 316 -5.96 5.73 -20.28
C GLY A 316 -6.70 7.07 -20.19
N VAL A 317 -7.59 7.30 -19.22
CA VAL A 317 -8.33 8.51 -18.89
C VAL A 317 -7.45 9.63 -18.29
N GLY A 318 -6.42 9.32 -17.50
CA GLY A 318 -5.61 10.37 -16.85
C GLY A 318 -4.69 11.11 -17.80
N CYS A 319 -3.95 10.36 -18.61
CA CYS A 319 -3.05 10.95 -19.61
C CYS A 319 -3.84 11.56 -20.77
N ALA A 320 -4.89 10.89 -21.28
CA ALA A 320 -5.76 11.46 -22.31
C ALA A 320 -6.56 12.69 -21.82
N GLY A 321 -6.78 12.83 -20.52
CA GLY A 321 -7.44 13.99 -19.92
C GLY A 321 -6.62 15.28 -19.97
N VAL A 322 -5.32 15.17 -20.26
CA VAL A 322 -4.39 16.29 -20.48
C VAL A 322 -3.83 16.27 -21.91
N ASP A 323 -4.56 15.66 -22.85
CA ASP A 323 -4.14 15.46 -24.25
C ASP A 323 -2.78 14.74 -24.38
N GLY A 324 -2.43 13.90 -23.40
CA GLY A 324 -1.21 13.11 -23.39
C GLY A 324 -1.41 11.65 -23.82
N GLU A 325 -0.33 11.03 -24.29
CA GLU A 325 -0.22 9.61 -24.62
C GLU A 325 0.51 8.84 -23.50
N ARG A 326 -0.09 7.72 -23.07
CA ARG A 326 0.58 6.82 -22.15
C ARG A 326 1.56 5.92 -22.91
N ILE A 327 2.82 5.91 -22.48
CA ILE A 327 3.82 4.93 -22.91
C ILE A 327 4.19 4.01 -21.75
N ASP A 328 4.32 2.72 -22.02
CA ASP A 328 4.73 1.71 -21.03
C ASP A 328 6.26 1.71 -20.89
N THR A 329 6.78 2.77 -20.26
CA THR A 329 8.21 2.94 -19.95
C THR A 329 8.42 2.88 -18.44
N VAL A 330 9.49 2.20 -18.05
CA VAL A 330 9.94 2.13 -16.66
C VAL A 330 10.58 3.46 -16.25
N SER A 331 10.12 4.02 -15.15
CA SER A 331 10.73 5.18 -14.51
C SER A 331 10.73 5.02 -12.99
N PHE A 332 11.63 5.73 -12.34
CA PHE A 332 11.74 5.79 -10.90
C PHE A 332 11.40 7.20 -10.44
N MET A 333 10.68 7.30 -9.33
CA MET A 333 10.33 8.57 -8.72
C MET A 333 10.73 8.57 -7.24
N MET A 334 11.09 9.74 -6.73
CA MET A 334 11.41 9.95 -5.33
C MET A 334 11.05 11.38 -4.95
N ARG A 335 10.40 11.56 -3.81
CA ARG A 335 10.11 12.88 -3.24
C ARG A 335 11.12 13.22 -2.15
N ALA A 336 11.41 14.51 -2.00
CA ALA A 336 12.24 15.04 -0.93
C ALA A 336 11.54 16.21 -0.22
N TRP A 337 11.11 15.97 1.01
CA TRP A 337 10.45 16.93 1.90
C TRP A 337 11.50 17.77 2.63
N VAL A 338 12.07 18.72 1.91
CA VAL A 338 13.26 19.48 2.34
C VAL A 338 12.93 20.88 2.86
N VAL A 339 11.68 21.31 2.78
CA VAL A 339 11.24 22.66 3.18
C VAL A 339 11.03 22.75 4.69
N PRO A 340 11.66 23.72 5.38
CA PRO A 340 11.44 23.92 6.82
C PRO A 340 9.97 24.22 7.15
N GLY A 341 9.46 23.60 8.22
CA GLY A 341 8.04 23.70 8.62
C GLY A 341 7.12 22.71 7.90
N TRP A 342 7.65 21.94 6.94
CA TRP A 342 7.01 20.83 6.25
C TRP A 342 7.80 19.54 6.42
N GLU A 343 8.36 19.33 7.62
CA GLU A 343 9.08 18.11 7.95
C GLU A 343 8.12 16.92 7.96
N ASN A 344 8.44 15.91 7.14
CA ASN A 344 7.66 14.69 7.11
C ASN A 344 7.99 13.81 8.33
N PRO A 345 7.01 13.43 9.16
CA PRO A 345 7.25 12.61 10.36
C PRO A 345 7.76 11.20 10.04
N PHE A 346 7.60 10.73 8.79
CA PHE A 346 8.11 9.44 8.33
C PHE A 346 9.51 9.53 7.69
N GLY A 347 10.09 10.73 7.61
CA GLY A 347 11.43 10.98 7.10
C GLY A 347 11.47 11.83 5.83
N THR A 348 12.61 12.48 5.59
CA THR A 348 12.81 13.43 4.48
C THR A 348 12.48 12.87 3.10
N PHE A 349 12.67 11.56 2.89
CA PHE A 349 12.45 10.88 1.60
C PHE A 349 11.26 9.92 1.64
N ALA A 350 10.36 10.07 2.62
CA ALA A 350 9.14 9.26 2.67
C ALA A 350 8.30 9.49 1.40
N HIS A 351 7.58 8.45 0.96
CA HIS A 351 6.75 8.52 -0.25
C HIS A 351 5.71 9.65 -0.17
N ASP A 352 4.89 9.67 0.88
CA ASP A 352 3.80 10.63 1.06
C ASP A 352 4.00 11.50 2.30
N HIS A 353 3.47 12.73 2.23
CA HIS A 353 3.40 13.65 3.34
C HIS A 353 2.01 13.62 3.99
N PRO A 354 1.86 13.17 5.26
CA PRO A 354 0.54 12.95 5.87
C PRO A 354 -0.31 14.22 6.09
N ALA A 355 0.31 15.40 6.01
CA ALA A 355 -0.41 16.68 6.09
C ALA A 355 -1.03 17.14 4.76
N LEU A 356 -0.75 16.45 3.65
CA LEU A 356 -1.29 16.77 2.32
C LEU A 356 -2.43 15.79 2.02
N GLN A 357 -3.67 16.29 1.96
CA GLN A 357 -4.88 15.49 1.73
C GLN A 357 -5.70 16.05 0.56
#